data_AF-A0A7D9IA12-F1
#
_entry.id   AF-A0A7D9IA12-F1
#
_cell.length_a   1.000
_cell.length_b   1.000
_cell.length_c   1.000
_cell.angle_alpha   90.00
_cell.angle_beta   90.00
_cell.angle_gamma   90.00
#
_symmetry.space_group_name_H-M   'P 1'
#
loop_
_entity.id
_entity.type
_entity.pdbx_description
1 polymer ?
#
loop_
_entity_poly.entity_id
_entity_poly.type
_entity_poly.pdbx_seq_one_letter_code
_entity_poly.pdbx_strand_id
1 'polypeptide(L)'
;MTEETRSPWAVKLGWLLTFALYVVQACILLILVEKHHDIGAFATCIVLFLLVAVAVVIFFIFLRKRELWYASEDKDIRFVWAIWGIYIVVFTITVAVIFCKVAEKLTKDQDLGINALKATLCIAPVLLILLLQLMICPSYRKPLLSLSIFAALNIFDGIEMLEIVLMHYEGHFELNTATENSIIAFACICFLLSPLGLIRNKFEANGVVKEREKTSMILGPIEIIGTNLPFLILRAVVWGVYKYEASVFIAKNIVSLVVGFVEFCIHKKYIKWGEEN
;
A
#
# COMPACT_ATOMS: atom_id res chain seq x y z
N MET A 1 10.02 -33.43 -3.66
CA MET A 1 9.49 -32.15 -4.17
C MET A 1 10.67 -31.21 -4.27
N THR A 2 11.14 -30.94 -5.48
CA THR A 2 12.35 -30.14 -5.72
C THR A 2 12.14 -28.73 -5.16
N GLU A 3 12.99 -28.29 -4.24
CA GLU A 3 13.04 -26.91 -3.79
C GLU A 3 13.33 -26.03 -5.02
N GLU A 4 12.31 -25.33 -5.53
CA GLU A 4 12.50 -24.26 -6.51
C GLU A 4 13.28 -23.13 -5.84
N THR A 5 14.60 -23.24 -5.88
CA THR A 5 15.52 -22.21 -5.42
C THR A 5 15.53 -21.09 -6.45
N ARG A 6 15.22 -19.86 -6.02
CA ARG A 6 15.33 -18.69 -6.90
C ARG A 6 16.80 -18.47 -7.27
N SER A 7 17.03 -18.03 -8.50
CA SER A 7 18.37 -17.62 -8.96
C SER A 7 18.98 -16.62 -7.96
N PRO A 8 20.16 -16.93 -7.37
CA PRO A 8 20.82 -16.04 -6.41
C PRO A 8 21.10 -14.65 -6.97
N TRP A 9 21.34 -14.54 -8.28
CA TRP A 9 21.55 -13.26 -8.96
C TRP A 9 20.27 -12.42 -9.03
N ALA A 10 19.12 -13.05 -9.35
CA ALA A 10 17.84 -12.37 -9.38
C ALA A 10 17.44 -11.85 -7.99
N VAL A 11 17.72 -12.61 -6.93
CA VAL A 11 17.48 -12.18 -5.55
C VAL A 11 18.36 -10.98 -5.18
N LYS A 12 19.66 -11.01 -5.49
CA LYS A 12 20.56 -9.87 -5.26
C LYS A 12 20.12 -8.61 -6.02
N LEU A 13 19.74 -8.77 -7.29
CA LEU A 13 19.24 -7.67 -8.12
C LEU A 13 17.95 -7.08 -7.54
N GLY A 14 17.01 -7.93 -7.13
CA GLY A 14 15.77 -7.49 -6.50
C GLY A 14 16.00 -6.70 -5.21
N TRP A 15 16.95 -7.13 -4.38
CA TRP A 15 17.34 -6.39 -3.18
C TRP A 15 17.95 -5.02 -3.50
N LEU A 16 18.87 -4.98 -4.47
CA LEU A 16 19.47 -3.73 -4.92
C LEU A 16 18.41 -2.76 -5.43
N LEU A 17 17.45 -3.26 -6.22
CA LEU A 17 16.33 -2.48 -6.73
C LEU A 17 15.43 -1.98 -5.59
N THR A 18 15.09 -2.85 -4.62
CA THR A 18 14.26 -2.49 -3.47
C THR A 18 14.92 -1.38 -2.65
N PHE A 19 16.22 -1.51 -2.37
CA PHE A 19 16.96 -0.49 -1.63
C PHE A 19 17.07 0.82 -2.42
N ALA A 20 17.39 0.76 -3.72
CA ALA A 20 17.47 1.94 -4.56
C ALA A 20 16.13 2.68 -4.62
N LEU A 21 15.03 1.97 -4.83
CA LEU A 21 13.68 2.54 -4.86
C LEU A 21 13.31 3.18 -3.52
N TYR A 22 13.60 2.51 -2.40
CA TYR A 22 13.37 3.05 -1.07
C TYR A 22 14.15 4.35 -0.83
N VAL A 23 15.44 4.37 -1.17
CA VAL A 23 16.29 5.56 -1.01
C VAL A 23 15.78 6.70 -1.90
N VAL A 24 15.49 6.44 -3.17
CA VAL A 24 14.95 7.44 -4.10
C VAL A 24 13.65 8.01 -3.56
N GLN A 25 12.73 7.17 -3.10
CA GLN A 25 11.45 7.61 -2.56
C GLN A 25 11.63 8.45 -1.30
N ALA A 26 12.43 7.98 -0.35
CA ALA A 26 12.71 8.72 0.89
C ALA A 26 13.36 10.08 0.59
N CYS A 27 14.37 10.12 -0.29
CA CYS A 27 15.04 11.37 -0.66
C CYS A 27 14.06 12.37 -1.30
N ILE A 28 13.25 11.96 -2.27
CA ILE A 28 12.30 12.87 -2.92
C ILE A 28 11.27 13.40 -1.92
N LEU A 29 10.67 12.52 -1.10
CA LEU A 29 9.69 12.95 -0.10
C LEU A 29 10.29 13.90 0.93
N LEU A 30 11.53 13.66 1.37
CA LEU A 30 12.24 14.54 2.31
C LEU A 30 12.54 15.91 1.70
N ILE A 31 13.03 15.96 0.45
CA ILE A 31 13.30 17.22 -0.25
C ILE A 31 12.01 18.04 -0.40
N LEU A 32 10.89 17.39 -0.72
CA LEU A 32 9.58 18.05 -0.82
C LEU A 32 9.15 18.67 0.53
N VAL A 33 9.36 17.96 1.63
CA VAL A 33 9.07 18.47 2.98
C VAL A 33 10.00 19.62 3.36
N GLU A 34 11.30 19.51 3.08
CA GLU A 34 12.31 20.54 3.38
C GLU A 34 12.00 21.86 2.69
N LYS A 35 11.67 21.81 1.41
CA LYS A 35 11.50 22.99 0.55
C LYS A 35 10.36 23.90 1.02
N HIS A 36 9.42 23.39 1.80
CA HIS A 36 8.15 24.07 2.04
C HIS A 36 7.63 24.04 3.50
N HIS A 37 8.39 23.54 4.48
CA HIS A 37 7.96 23.49 5.89
C HIS A 37 9.06 23.78 6.94
N ASP A 38 8.61 24.16 8.14
CA ASP A 38 9.39 24.38 9.37
C ASP A 38 10.29 23.19 9.76
N ILE A 39 11.46 23.51 10.32
CA ILE A 39 12.60 22.62 10.60
C ILE A 39 12.19 21.37 11.40
N GLY A 40 11.18 21.48 12.27
CA GLY A 40 10.70 20.38 13.12
C GLY A 40 10.03 19.22 12.37
N ALA A 41 9.21 19.49 11.34
CA ALA A 41 8.52 18.44 10.58
C ALA A 41 9.50 17.69 9.67
N PHE A 42 10.46 18.42 9.11
CA PHE A 42 11.56 17.86 8.32
C PHE A 42 12.45 16.95 9.18
N ALA A 43 12.88 17.42 10.35
CA ALA A 43 13.66 16.61 11.29
C ALA A 43 12.92 15.33 11.72
N THR A 44 11.61 15.43 11.94
CA THR A 44 10.77 14.28 12.30
C THR A 44 10.71 13.26 11.14
N CYS A 45 10.47 13.71 9.91
CA CYS A 45 10.45 12.81 8.74
C CYS A 45 11.81 12.15 8.52
N ILE A 46 12.93 12.90 8.65
CA ILE A 46 14.28 12.35 8.55
C ILE A 46 14.48 11.22 9.56
N VAL A 47 14.16 11.47 10.83
CA VAL A 47 14.34 10.46 11.88
C VAL A 47 13.49 9.22 11.58
N LEU A 48 12.25 9.39 11.12
CA LEU A 48 11.36 8.27 10.80
C LEU A 48 11.89 7.43 9.61
N PHE A 49 12.35 8.05 8.53
CA PHE A 49 12.94 7.32 7.40
C PHE A 49 14.29 6.68 7.76
N LEU A 50 15.10 7.31 8.60
CA LEU A 50 16.33 6.70 9.11
C LEU A 50 16.03 5.47 9.98
N LEU A 51 15.00 5.53 10.83
CA LEU A 51 14.58 4.38 11.63
C LEU A 51 14.12 3.20 10.76
N VAL A 52 13.35 3.47 9.70
CA VAL A 52 12.95 2.44 8.73
C VAL A 52 14.16 1.88 7.98
N ALA A 53 15.08 2.74 7.54
CA ALA A 53 16.31 2.31 6.87
C ALA A 53 17.16 1.41 7.78
N VAL A 54 17.31 1.78 9.04
CA VAL A 54 18.01 0.98 10.05
C VAL A 54 17.31 -0.35 10.29
N ALA A 55 15.98 -0.37 10.40
CA ALA A 55 15.22 -1.62 10.56
C ALA A 55 15.41 -2.57 9.36
N VAL A 56 15.36 -2.04 8.12
CA VAL A 56 15.61 -2.80 6.89
C VAL A 56 17.05 -3.31 6.83
N VAL A 57 18.04 -2.48 7.21
CA VAL A 57 19.46 -2.86 7.21
C VAL A 57 19.77 -3.89 8.30
N ILE A 58 19.26 -3.73 9.52
CA ILE A 58 19.41 -4.72 10.59
C ILE A 58 18.82 -6.06 10.14
N PHE A 59 17.64 -6.03 9.54
CA PHE A 59 17.01 -7.23 9.02
C PHE A 59 17.81 -7.86 7.88
N PHE A 60 18.29 -7.05 6.93
CA PHE A 60 19.15 -7.52 5.85
C PHE A 60 20.46 -8.15 6.37
N ILE A 61 21.08 -7.55 7.39
CA ILE A 61 22.29 -8.10 8.05
C ILE A 61 21.96 -9.41 8.78
N PHE A 62 20.82 -9.48 9.46
CA PHE A 62 20.36 -10.67 10.14
C PHE A 62 20.11 -11.83 9.16
N LEU A 63 19.48 -11.55 8.02
CA LEU A 63 19.28 -12.51 6.93
C LEU A 63 20.60 -12.90 6.25
N ARG A 64 21.52 -11.96 6.05
CA ARG A 64 22.83 -12.23 5.42
C ARG A 64 23.74 -13.10 6.30
N LYS A 65 23.61 -13.02 7.63
CA LYS A 65 24.35 -13.88 8.57
C LYS A 65 23.88 -15.34 8.60
N ARG A 66 22.69 -15.64 8.07
CA ARG A 66 22.11 -16.99 7.96
C ARG A 66 21.86 -17.29 6.47
N GLU A 67 22.84 -17.89 5.79
CA GLU A 67 22.80 -18.17 4.34
C GLU A 67 21.38 -18.54 3.83
N LEU A 68 20.78 -17.65 3.04
CA LEU A 68 19.57 -17.90 2.24
C LEU A 68 18.31 -18.41 2.99
N TRP A 69 18.09 -17.99 4.23
CA TRP A 69 16.80 -18.27 4.89
C TRP A 69 15.71 -17.34 4.36
N TYR A 70 14.80 -17.89 3.54
CA TYR A 70 13.51 -17.27 3.29
C TYR A 70 12.64 -17.36 4.55
N ALA A 71 11.75 -16.38 4.75
CA ALA A 71 10.70 -16.49 5.74
C ALA A 71 9.74 -17.62 5.32
N SER A 72 9.83 -18.76 6.00
CA SER A 72 9.03 -19.97 5.73
C SER A 72 8.04 -20.26 6.86
N GLU A 73 8.37 -19.85 8.09
CA GLU A 73 7.50 -19.94 9.26
C GLU A 73 6.59 -18.71 9.38
N ASP A 74 5.38 -18.92 9.92
CA ASP A 74 4.40 -17.85 10.18
C ASP A 74 4.96 -16.72 11.08
N LYS A 75 5.94 -17.01 11.93
CA LYS A 75 6.60 -15.99 12.76
C LYS A 75 7.50 -15.07 11.93
N ASP A 76 8.33 -15.65 11.07
CA ASP A 76 9.24 -14.89 10.21
C ASP A 76 8.46 -14.06 9.19
N ILE A 77 7.39 -14.64 8.63
CA ILE A 77 6.51 -13.94 7.70
C ILE A 77 5.83 -12.75 8.40
N ARG A 78 5.35 -12.92 9.64
CA ARG A 78 4.82 -11.80 10.44
C ARG A 78 5.86 -10.71 10.70
N PHE A 79 7.13 -11.07 10.82
CA PHE A 79 8.19 -10.07 10.98
C PHE A 79 8.40 -9.24 9.70
N VAL A 80 8.36 -9.87 8.51
CA VAL A 80 8.37 -9.15 7.23
C VAL A 80 7.21 -8.16 7.14
N TRP A 81 6.05 -8.56 7.64
CA TRP A 81 4.88 -7.69 7.73
C TRP A 81 5.04 -6.54 8.71
N ALA A 82 5.71 -6.76 9.84
CA ALA A 82 6.02 -5.68 10.76
C ALA A 82 6.91 -4.61 10.09
N ILE A 83 7.88 -5.02 9.27
CA ILE A 83 8.72 -4.10 8.50
C ILE A 83 7.87 -3.28 7.53
N TRP A 84 6.99 -3.94 6.77
CA TRP A 84 6.05 -3.24 5.88
C TRP A 84 5.15 -2.27 6.66
N GLY A 85 4.60 -2.72 7.80
CA GLY A 85 3.75 -1.91 8.67
C GLY A 85 4.45 -0.66 9.19
N ILE A 86 5.71 -0.76 9.62
CA ILE A 86 6.49 0.39 10.07
C ILE A 86 6.75 1.34 8.89
N TYR A 87 7.16 0.80 7.73
CA TYR A 87 7.38 1.60 6.52
C TYR A 87 6.11 2.35 6.10
N ILE A 88 4.95 1.67 6.04
CA ILE A 88 3.72 2.29 5.53
C ILE A 88 3.18 3.36 6.49
N VAL A 89 3.40 3.21 7.80
CA VAL A 89 3.08 4.26 8.79
C VAL A 89 3.92 5.50 8.54
N VAL A 90 5.24 5.34 8.37
CA VAL A 90 6.15 6.47 8.08
C VAL A 90 5.77 7.14 6.76
N PHE A 91 5.57 6.34 5.71
CA PHE A 91 5.11 6.83 4.40
C PHE A 91 3.80 7.62 4.53
N THR A 92 2.80 7.08 5.23
CA THR A 92 1.49 7.72 5.39
C THR A 92 1.59 9.06 6.13
N ILE A 93 2.38 9.14 7.20
CA ILE A 93 2.60 10.39 7.94
C ILE A 93 3.22 11.44 7.02
N THR A 94 4.26 11.06 6.26
CA THR A 94 4.91 11.98 5.32
C THR A 94 3.97 12.43 4.21
N VAL A 95 3.17 11.53 3.64
CA VAL A 95 2.17 11.89 2.63
C VAL A 95 1.13 12.84 3.19
N ALA A 96 0.61 12.60 4.39
CA ALA A 96 -0.32 13.50 5.06
C ALA A 96 0.27 14.90 5.24
N VAL A 97 1.53 15.00 5.72
CA VAL A 97 2.22 16.28 5.86
C VAL A 97 2.38 17.00 4.51
N ILE A 98 2.79 16.27 3.46
CA ILE A 98 2.96 16.85 2.13
C ILE A 98 1.63 17.39 1.61
N PHE A 99 0.56 16.61 1.64
CA PHE A 99 -0.72 17.04 1.09
C PHE A 99 -1.35 18.18 1.91
N CYS A 100 -1.24 18.18 3.24
CA CYS A 100 -1.83 19.23 4.06
C CYS A 100 -1.03 20.55 4.10
N LYS A 101 0.23 20.58 3.64
CA LYS A 101 1.12 21.75 3.86
C LYS A 101 1.98 22.17 2.67
N VAL A 102 2.27 21.24 1.77
CA VAL A 102 3.27 21.42 0.70
C VAL A 102 2.62 21.37 -0.67
N ALA A 103 1.70 20.42 -0.89
CA ALA A 103 1.20 20.07 -2.21
C ALA A 103 0.54 21.24 -2.96
N GLU A 104 -0.19 22.10 -2.25
CA GLU A 104 -0.78 23.33 -2.82
C GLU A 104 0.24 24.28 -3.45
N LYS A 105 1.49 24.27 -2.96
CA LYS A 105 2.57 25.16 -3.43
C LYS A 105 3.39 24.59 -4.58
N LEU A 106 3.17 23.31 -4.93
CA LEU A 106 3.91 22.65 -5.99
C LEU A 106 3.34 23.03 -7.35
N THR A 107 4.20 23.41 -8.30
CA THR A 107 3.81 23.62 -9.69
C THR A 107 4.25 22.45 -10.57
N LYS A 108 3.61 22.27 -11.73
CA LYS A 108 3.97 21.23 -12.72
C LYS A 108 5.36 21.44 -13.32
N ASP A 109 5.80 22.69 -13.44
CA ASP A 109 6.99 23.09 -14.21
C ASP A 109 8.30 23.02 -13.41
N GLN A 110 8.23 22.63 -12.13
CA GLN A 110 9.43 22.40 -11.32
C GLN A 110 9.92 20.96 -11.50
N ASP A 111 11.24 20.78 -11.56
CA ASP A 111 11.90 19.46 -11.69
C ASP A 111 11.47 18.45 -10.59
N LEU A 112 11.06 18.95 -9.41
CA LEU A 112 10.49 18.20 -8.30
C LEU A 112 9.08 18.72 -7.95
N GLY A 113 8.23 18.84 -8.97
CA GLY A 113 6.84 19.30 -8.86
C GLY A 113 5.84 18.17 -8.61
N ILE A 114 4.59 18.41 -9.02
CA ILE A 114 3.48 17.47 -8.82
C ILE A 114 3.72 16.10 -9.49
N ASN A 115 4.30 16.07 -10.69
CA ASN A 115 4.57 14.82 -11.40
C ASN A 115 5.59 13.94 -10.67
N ALA A 116 6.61 14.56 -10.07
CA ALA A 116 7.60 13.85 -9.25
C ALA A 116 6.95 13.27 -7.99
N LEU A 117 6.06 14.02 -7.33
CA LEU A 117 5.28 13.51 -6.20
C LEU A 117 4.41 12.31 -6.60
N LYS A 118 3.63 12.40 -7.70
CA LYS A 118 2.82 11.28 -8.22
C LYS A 118 3.66 10.03 -8.45
N ALA A 119 4.77 10.15 -9.18
CA ALA A 119 5.66 9.03 -9.46
C ALA A 119 6.25 8.42 -8.16
N THR A 120 6.59 9.27 -7.19
CA THR A 120 7.16 8.86 -5.90
C THR A 120 6.16 8.10 -5.04
N LEU A 121 4.88 8.49 -5.05
CA LEU A 121 3.81 7.75 -4.36
C LEU A 121 3.67 6.33 -4.94
N CYS A 122 3.77 6.19 -6.27
CA CYS A 122 3.67 4.91 -6.98
C CYS A 122 4.84 3.94 -6.69
N ILE A 123 5.90 4.37 -6.02
CA ILE A 123 6.99 3.47 -5.58
C ILE A 123 6.52 2.55 -4.44
N ALA A 124 5.62 3.00 -3.56
CA ALA A 124 5.14 2.20 -2.42
C ALA A 124 4.54 0.83 -2.80
N PRO A 125 3.59 0.73 -3.77
CA PRO A 125 3.07 -0.57 -4.18
C PRO A 125 4.14 -1.48 -4.81
N VAL A 126 5.14 -0.91 -5.49
CA VAL A 126 6.27 -1.68 -6.05
C VAL A 126 7.15 -2.24 -4.93
N LEU A 127 7.46 -1.43 -3.92
CA LEU A 127 8.22 -1.85 -2.74
C LEU A 127 7.52 -2.97 -1.98
N LEU A 128 6.19 -2.91 -1.83
CA LEU A 128 5.42 -3.98 -1.21
C LEU A 128 5.62 -5.31 -1.94
N ILE A 129 5.41 -5.32 -3.26
CA ILE A 129 5.54 -6.54 -4.06
C ILE A 129 6.97 -7.08 -3.98
N LEU A 130 7.98 -6.23 -4.14
CA LEU A 130 9.39 -6.63 -4.07
C LEU A 130 9.75 -7.19 -2.70
N LEU A 131 9.38 -6.50 -1.62
CA LEU A 131 9.66 -6.93 -0.26
C LEU A 131 9.11 -8.33 -0.01
N LEU A 132 7.82 -8.54 -0.29
CA LEU A 132 7.17 -9.82 -0.03
C LEU A 132 7.74 -10.93 -0.89
N GLN A 133 7.88 -10.66 -2.19
CA GLN A 133 8.41 -11.67 -3.10
C GLN A 133 9.82 -12.04 -2.68
N LEU A 134 10.73 -11.10 -2.39
CA LEU A 134 12.12 -11.43 -2.04
C LEU A 134 12.25 -12.15 -0.69
N MET A 135 11.40 -11.80 0.28
CA MET A 135 11.55 -12.24 1.66
C MET A 135 10.91 -13.60 1.97
N ILE A 136 9.79 -13.92 1.33
CA ILE A 136 8.98 -15.08 1.70
C ILE A 136 9.33 -16.27 0.80
N CYS A 137 9.25 -17.48 1.37
CA CYS A 137 9.62 -18.71 0.71
C CYS A 137 8.86 -18.89 -0.63
N PRO A 138 9.54 -19.31 -1.71
CA PRO A 138 8.91 -19.55 -3.01
C PRO A 138 7.73 -20.53 -2.99
N SER A 139 7.65 -21.41 -1.99
CA SER A 139 6.50 -22.31 -1.80
C SER A 139 5.16 -21.57 -1.65
N TYR A 140 5.17 -20.34 -1.12
CA TYR A 140 3.98 -19.49 -1.00
C TYR A 140 3.77 -18.56 -2.19
N ARG A 141 4.53 -18.70 -3.29
CA ARG A 141 4.57 -17.71 -4.40
C ARG A 141 3.19 -17.31 -4.92
N LYS A 142 2.31 -18.28 -5.22
CA LYS A 142 0.97 -18.01 -5.77
C LYS A 142 0.08 -17.23 -4.79
N PRO A 143 -0.20 -17.74 -3.57
CA PRO A 143 -1.05 -17.02 -2.63
C PRO A 143 -0.44 -15.68 -2.20
N LEU A 144 0.89 -15.61 -2.06
CA LEU A 144 1.57 -14.37 -1.73
C LEU A 144 1.47 -13.32 -2.84
N LEU A 145 1.63 -13.75 -4.10
CA LEU A 145 1.49 -12.85 -5.24
C LEU A 145 0.09 -12.25 -5.27
N SER A 146 -0.94 -13.07 -5.10
CA SER A 146 -2.33 -12.61 -5.02
C SER A 146 -2.52 -11.58 -3.90
N LEU A 147 -2.08 -11.89 -2.67
CA LEU A 147 -2.18 -10.96 -1.53
C LEU A 147 -1.41 -9.65 -1.78
N SER A 148 -0.21 -9.74 -2.35
CA SER A 148 0.62 -8.57 -2.65
C SER A 148 0.00 -7.68 -3.72
N ILE A 149 -0.65 -8.26 -4.74
CA ILE A 149 -1.33 -7.52 -5.80
C ILE A 149 -2.55 -6.82 -5.22
N PHE A 150 -3.38 -7.50 -4.43
CA PHE A 150 -4.55 -6.86 -3.81
C PHE A 150 -4.17 -5.71 -2.89
N ALA A 151 -3.16 -5.90 -2.04
CA ALA A 151 -2.68 -4.84 -1.17
C ALA A 151 -2.03 -3.67 -1.97
N ALA A 152 -1.31 -3.97 -3.06
CA ALA A 152 -0.78 -2.95 -3.96
C ALA A 152 -1.88 -2.16 -4.69
N LEU A 153 -2.94 -2.83 -5.13
CA LEU A 153 -4.10 -2.19 -5.77
C LEU A 153 -4.83 -1.26 -4.79
N ASN A 154 -4.98 -1.66 -3.53
CA ASN A 154 -5.54 -0.78 -2.49
C ASN A 154 -4.69 0.49 -2.31
N ILE A 155 -3.34 0.35 -2.30
CA ILE A 155 -2.45 1.52 -2.26
C ILE A 155 -2.64 2.38 -3.50
N PHE A 156 -2.74 1.79 -4.70
CA PHE A 156 -3.02 2.55 -5.92
C PHE A 156 -4.35 3.30 -5.86
N ASP A 157 -5.40 2.71 -5.29
CA ASP A 157 -6.68 3.41 -5.11
C ASP A 157 -6.53 4.65 -4.21
N GLY A 158 -5.75 4.56 -3.13
CA GLY A 158 -5.43 5.73 -2.31
C GLY A 158 -4.63 6.79 -3.07
N ILE A 159 -3.67 6.40 -3.91
CA ILE A 159 -2.87 7.33 -4.73
C ILE A 159 -3.74 8.03 -5.78
N GLU A 160 -4.63 7.29 -6.44
CA GLU A 160 -5.57 7.84 -7.43
C GLU A 160 -6.52 8.87 -6.79
N MET A 161 -6.99 8.60 -5.57
CA MET A 161 -7.77 9.57 -4.81
C MET A 161 -6.95 10.83 -4.50
N LEU A 162 -5.68 10.69 -4.11
CA LEU A 162 -4.78 11.84 -3.91
C LEU A 162 -4.50 12.60 -5.22
N GLU A 163 -4.51 11.93 -6.37
CA GLU A 163 -4.38 12.59 -7.67
C GLU A 163 -5.52 13.58 -7.95
N ILE A 164 -6.75 13.29 -7.49
CA ILE A 164 -7.86 14.24 -7.56
C ILE A 164 -7.52 15.54 -6.82
N VAL A 165 -6.89 15.44 -5.64
CA VAL A 165 -6.44 16.62 -4.87
C VAL A 165 -5.32 17.36 -5.60
N LEU A 166 -4.39 16.64 -6.25
CA LEU A 166 -3.36 17.27 -7.07
C LEU A 166 -3.95 18.02 -8.27
N MET A 167 -4.97 17.46 -8.94
CA MET A 167 -5.67 18.14 -10.03
C MET A 167 -6.40 19.40 -9.56
N HIS A 168 -6.91 19.38 -8.33
CA HIS A 168 -7.45 20.57 -7.68
C HIS A 168 -6.38 21.68 -7.54
N TYR A 169 -5.19 21.37 -7.02
CA TYR A 169 -4.10 22.35 -6.90
C TYR A 169 -3.55 22.82 -8.25
N GLU A 170 -3.68 22.01 -9.29
CA GLU A 170 -3.35 22.39 -10.66
C GLU A 170 -4.38 23.35 -11.29
N GLY A 171 -5.48 23.67 -10.60
CA GLY A 171 -6.50 24.60 -11.07
C GLY A 171 -7.50 24.00 -12.05
N HIS A 172 -7.59 22.65 -12.15
CA HIS A 172 -8.58 22.01 -13.03
C HIS A 172 -10.01 22.16 -12.49
N PHE A 173 -10.18 22.20 -11.17
CA PHE A 173 -11.43 22.45 -10.45
C PHE A 173 -11.12 22.84 -9.00
N GLU A 174 -12.11 23.41 -8.30
CA GLU A 174 -11.94 23.86 -6.91
C GLU A 174 -12.71 22.95 -5.96
N LEU A 175 -12.00 22.15 -5.15
CA LEU A 175 -12.61 21.39 -4.06
C LEU A 175 -12.92 22.30 -2.88
N ASN A 176 -14.00 22.01 -2.15
CA ASN A 176 -14.13 22.56 -0.82
C ASN A 176 -13.16 21.86 0.16
N THR A 177 -12.79 22.56 1.23
CA THR A 177 -11.84 22.07 2.23
C THR A 177 -12.27 20.76 2.90
N ALA A 178 -13.59 20.53 3.05
CA ALA A 178 -14.10 19.31 3.67
C ALA A 178 -13.88 18.07 2.77
N THR A 179 -14.14 18.19 1.47
CA THR A 179 -13.93 17.14 0.47
C THR A 179 -12.45 16.85 0.32
N GLU A 180 -11.61 17.88 0.19
CA GLU A 180 -10.15 17.76 0.13
C GLU A 180 -9.59 16.97 1.33
N ASN A 181 -9.89 17.43 2.55
CA ASN A 181 -9.43 16.76 3.77
C ASN A 181 -9.96 15.33 3.89
N SER A 182 -11.20 15.08 3.45
CA SER A 182 -11.77 13.74 3.46
C SER A 182 -11.02 12.81 2.50
N ILE A 183 -10.67 13.29 1.29
CA ILE A 183 -9.89 12.51 0.33
C ILE A 183 -8.52 12.16 0.91
N ILE A 184 -7.80 13.14 1.48
CA ILE A 184 -6.48 12.92 2.09
C ILE A 184 -6.59 11.92 3.25
N ALA A 185 -7.56 12.09 4.14
CA ALA A 185 -7.76 11.22 5.30
C ALA A 185 -8.06 9.77 4.89
N PHE A 186 -9.00 9.55 3.96
CA PHE A 186 -9.34 8.20 3.52
C PHE A 186 -8.23 7.55 2.69
N ALA A 187 -7.46 8.31 1.90
CA ALA A 187 -6.26 7.80 1.24
C ALA A 187 -5.21 7.30 2.26
N CYS A 188 -4.97 8.09 3.32
CA CYS A 188 -4.07 7.69 4.41
C CYS A 188 -4.56 6.44 5.15
N ILE A 189 -5.85 6.36 5.46
CA ILE A 189 -6.46 5.16 6.05
C ILE A 189 -6.25 3.96 5.12
N CYS A 190 -6.48 4.11 3.82
CA CYS A 190 -6.30 3.05 2.83
C CYS A 190 -4.86 2.49 2.83
N PHE A 191 -3.85 3.37 2.88
CA PHE A 191 -2.44 2.94 3.00
C PHE A 191 -2.19 2.11 4.28
N LEU A 192 -2.70 2.58 5.41
CA LEU A 192 -2.56 1.90 6.71
C LEU A 192 -3.29 0.55 6.76
N LEU A 193 -4.30 0.33 5.91
CA LEU A 193 -5.02 -0.95 5.82
C LEU A 193 -4.28 -1.99 4.95
N SER A 194 -3.27 -1.60 4.16
CA SER A 194 -2.50 -2.53 3.32
C SER A 194 -1.90 -3.76 4.04
N PRO A 195 -1.57 -3.74 5.35
CA PRO A 195 -1.11 -4.95 6.06
C PRO A 195 -2.24 -5.92 6.46
N LEU A 196 -3.52 -5.51 6.42
CA LEU A 196 -4.65 -6.29 6.97
C LEU A 196 -4.85 -7.64 6.28
N GLY A 197 -4.71 -7.67 4.95
CA GLY A 197 -4.85 -8.89 4.15
C GLY A 197 -3.97 -10.03 4.66
N LEU A 198 -2.84 -9.74 5.31
CA LEU A 198 -1.92 -10.78 5.78
C LEU A 198 -1.97 -11.04 7.27
N ILE A 199 -2.52 -10.12 8.06
CA ILE A 199 -2.95 -10.41 9.44
C ILE A 199 -4.10 -11.44 9.41
N ARG A 200 -4.96 -11.34 8.40
CA ARG A 200 -6.09 -12.25 8.17
C ARG A 200 -5.67 -13.65 7.77
N ASN A 201 -4.48 -13.81 7.21
CA ASN A 201 -3.99 -15.09 6.70
C ASN A 201 -3.00 -15.74 7.67
N LYS A 202 -2.95 -17.07 7.65
CA LYS A 202 -2.00 -17.90 8.38
C LYS A 202 -1.21 -18.71 7.36
N PHE A 203 0.10 -18.73 7.54
CA PHE A 203 1.00 -19.46 6.67
C PHE A 203 1.32 -20.81 7.30
N GLU A 204 0.93 -21.89 6.63
CA GLU A 204 1.16 -23.26 7.07
C GLU A 204 2.25 -23.92 6.23
N ALA A 205 2.89 -24.94 6.81
CA ALA A 205 3.92 -25.71 6.12
C ALA A 205 3.45 -26.17 4.72
N ASN A 206 4.41 -26.33 3.81
CA ASN A 206 4.21 -26.72 2.41
C ASN A 206 3.56 -25.67 1.50
N GLY A 207 3.63 -24.38 1.86
CA GLY A 207 3.18 -23.30 0.95
C GLY A 207 1.68 -23.00 1.03
N VAL A 208 0.98 -23.57 2.01
CA VAL A 208 -0.47 -23.40 2.16
C VAL A 208 -0.77 -22.13 2.96
N VAL A 209 -1.69 -21.31 2.44
CA VAL A 209 -2.18 -20.12 3.13
C VAL A 209 -3.66 -20.34 3.45
N LYS A 210 -4.01 -20.22 4.73
CA LYS A 210 -5.39 -20.34 5.22
C LYS A 210 -5.84 -19.04 5.86
N GLU A 211 -7.09 -18.66 5.64
CA GLU A 211 -7.68 -17.56 6.38
C GLU A 211 -7.87 -17.93 7.85
N ARG A 212 -7.55 -17.00 8.75
CA ARG A 212 -7.85 -17.09 10.17
C ARG A 212 -9.34 -16.76 10.33
N GLU A 213 -10.18 -17.78 10.38
CA GLU A 213 -11.65 -17.66 10.37
C GLU A 213 -12.21 -16.51 11.23
N LYS A 214 -11.86 -16.45 12.52
CA LYS A 214 -12.33 -15.38 13.44
C LYS A 214 -11.86 -13.98 13.04
N THR A 215 -10.61 -13.86 12.58
CA THR A 215 -10.01 -12.59 12.17
C THR A 215 -10.53 -12.17 10.80
N SER A 216 -10.77 -13.11 9.89
CA SER A 216 -11.30 -12.87 8.55
C SER A 216 -12.73 -12.33 8.58
N MET A 217 -13.57 -12.86 9.47
CA MET A 217 -14.94 -12.36 9.65
C MET A 217 -15.03 -10.88 10.02
N ILE A 218 -14.00 -10.33 10.68
CA ILE A 218 -13.98 -8.93 11.12
C ILE A 218 -13.19 -8.06 10.14
N LEU A 219 -11.94 -8.46 9.83
CA LEU A 219 -11.04 -7.65 9.03
C LEU A 219 -11.41 -7.65 7.53
N GLY A 220 -12.00 -8.73 7.01
CA GLY A 220 -12.40 -8.80 5.60
C GLY A 220 -13.42 -7.72 5.23
N PRO A 221 -14.56 -7.61 5.94
CA PRO A 221 -15.52 -6.53 5.72
C PRO A 221 -14.93 -5.13 5.96
N ILE A 222 -14.05 -4.96 6.95
CA ILE A 222 -13.39 -3.67 7.20
C ILE A 222 -12.50 -3.26 6.02
N GLU A 223 -11.72 -4.20 5.47
CA GLU A 223 -10.87 -3.94 4.31
C GLU A 223 -11.70 -3.56 3.07
N ILE A 224 -12.77 -4.32 2.80
CA ILE A 224 -13.61 -4.14 1.62
C ILE A 224 -14.48 -2.88 1.75
N ILE A 225 -15.25 -2.76 2.84
CA ILE A 225 -16.20 -1.65 3.03
C ILE A 225 -15.46 -0.39 3.43
N GLY A 226 -14.48 -0.49 4.34
CA GLY A 226 -13.79 0.67 4.92
C GLY A 226 -12.94 1.46 3.93
N THR A 227 -12.60 0.89 2.77
CA THR A 227 -11.88 1.59 1.70
C THR A 227 -12.77 1.86 0.47
N ASN A 228 -13.43 0.82 -0.07
CA ASN A 228 -14.15 0.95 -1.34
C ASN A 228 -15.41 1.80 -1.22
N LEU A 229 -16.15 1.73 -0.10
CA LEU A 229 -17.37 2.51 0.07
C LEU A 229 -17.08 4.01 0.26
N PRO A 230 -16.15 4.45 1.15
CA PRO A 230 -15.76 5.86 1.22
C PRO A 230 -15.25 6.42 -0.10
N PHE A 231 -14.40 5.67 -0.81
CA PHE A 231 -13.91 6.10 -2.12
C PHE A 231 -15.02 6.18 -3.17
N LEU A 232 -16.02 5.29 -3.13
CA LEU A 232 -17.17 5.37 -4.02
C LEU A 232 -17.98 6.66 -3.76
N ILE A 233 -18.25 6.98 -2.49
CA ILE A 233 -18.98 8.19 -2.10
C ILE A 233 -18.20 9.44 -2.53
N LEU A 234 -16.90 9.49 -2.23
CA LEU A 234 -16.06 10.64 -2.58
C LEU A 234 -15.98 10.82 -4.10
N ARG A 235 -15.78 9.75 -4.88
CA ARG A 235 -15.78 9.82 -6.35
C ARG A 235 -17.13 10.27 -6.89
N ALA A 236 -18.25 9.82 -6.32
CA ALA A 236 -19.59 10.28 -6.71
C ALA A 236 -19.80 11.77 -6.42
N VAL A 237 -19.35 12.26 -5.27
CA VAL A 237 -19.38 13.70 -4.93
C VAL A 237 -18.54 14.51 -5.91
N VAL A 238 -17.30 14.08 -6.14
CA VAL A 238 -16.36 14.72 -7.06
C VAL A 238 -16.92 14.78 -8.48
N TRP A 239 -17.55 13.70 -8.95
CA TRP A 239 -18.18 13.65 -10.26
C TRP A 239 -19.44 14.51 -10.37
N GLY A 240 -20.36 14.41 -9.41
CA GLY A 240 -21.65 15.09 -9.47
C GLY A 240 -21.55 16.60 -9.28
N VAL A 241 -20.75 17.03 -8.30
CA VAL A 241 -20.63 18.43 -7.85
C VAL A 241 -19.56 19.17 -8.64
N TYR A 242 -18.37 18.57 -8.78
CA TYR A 242 -17.19 19.26 -9.35
C TYR A 242 -16.95 18.91 -10.82
N LYS A 243 -17.84 18.10 -11.43
CA LYS A 243 -17.82 17.71 -12.86
C LYS A 243 -16.53 17.02 -13.32
N TYR A 244 -15.77 16.47 -12.39
CA TYR A 244 -14.58 15.67 -12.70
C TYR A 244 -14.97 14.28 -13.19
N GLU A 245 -14.34 13.82 -14.27
CA GLU A 245 -14.65 12.51 -14.87
C GLU A 245 -14.08 11.36 -14.02
N ALA A 246 -14.91 10.81 -13.12
CA ALA A 246 -14.56 9.65 -12.28
C ALA A 246 -15.37 8.38 -12.58
N SER A 247 -16.15 8.35 -13.66
CA SER A 247 -17.14 7.30 -13.95
C SER A 247 -16.55 5.89 -14.02
N VAL A 248 -15.38 5.73 -14.64
CA VAL A 248 -14.67 4.44 -14.73
C VAL A 248 -14.29 3.91 -13.34
N PHE A 249 -13.76 4.79 -12.49
CA PHE A 249 -13.34 4.43 -11.14
C PHE A 249 -14.52 4.19 -10.19
N ILE A 250 -15.65 4.88 -10.41
CA ILE A 250 -16.93 4.58 -9.74
C ILE A 250 -17.38 3.16 -10.10
N ALA A 251 -17.38 2.81 -11.39
CA ALA A 251 -17.75 1.47 -11.83
C ALA A 251 -16.84 0.38 -11.23
N LYS A 252 -15.53 0.61 -11.19
CA LYS A 252 -14.56 -0.27 -10.52
C LYS A 252 -14.92 -0.52 -9.05
N ASN A 253 -15.22 0.54 -8.29
CA ASN A 253 -15.56 0.40 -6.88
C ASN A 253 -16.88 -0.35 -6.67
N ILE A 254 -17.88 -0.14 -7.53
CA ILE A 254 -19.14 -0.91 -7.49
C ILE A 254 -18.85 -2.40 -7.71
N VAL A 255 -18.04 -2.74 -8.71
CA VAL A 255 -17.63 -4.13 -8.96
C VAL A 255 -16.92 -4.73 -7.74
N SER A 256 -15.97 -4.00 -7.15
CA SER A 256 -15.23 -4.42 -5.95
C SER A 256 -16.18 -4.72 -4.77
N LEU A 257 -17.16 -3.85 -4.52
CA LEU A 257 -18.17 -4.05 -3.48
C LEU A 257 -19.08 -5.26 -3.76
N VAL A 258 -19.52 -5.45 -5.01
CA VAL A 258 -20.34 -6.60 -5.40
C VAL A 258 -19.58 -7.91 -5.21
N VAL A 259 -18.34 -7.98 -5.71
CA VAL A 259 -17.47 -9.16 -5.55
C VAL A 259 -17.26 -9.46 -4.07
N GLY A 260 -16.88 -8.45 -3.28
CA GLY A 260 -16.67 -8.61 -1.84
C GLY A 260 -17.92 -9.05 -1.08
N PHE A 261 -19.11 -8.55 -1.47
CA PHE A 261 -20.38 -8.97 -0.89
C PHE A 261 -20.72 -10.43 -1.24
N VAL A 262 -20.51 -10.85 -2.48
CA VAL A 262 -20.74 -12.24 -2.92
C VAL A 262 -19.80 -13.19 -2.18
N GLU A 263 -18.51 -12.87 -2.08
CA GLU A 263 -17.54 -13.68 -1.32
C GLU A 263 -17.95 -13.82 0.15
N PHE A 264 -18.39 -12.72 0.78
CA PHE A 264 -18.89 -12.75 2.15
C PHE A 264 -20.12 -13.68 2.30
N CYS A 265 -21.07 -13.61 1.37
CA CYS A 265 -22.27 -14.46 1.39
C CYS A 265 -21.94 -15.95 1.22
N ILE A 266 -21.01 -16.29 0.32
CA ILE A 266 -20.51 -17.65 0.13
C ILE A 266 -19.82 -18.15 1.40
N HIS A 267 -18.93 -17.34 1.99
CA HIS A 267 -18.19 -17.72 3.19
C HIS A 267 -19.10 -17.97 4.40
N LYS A 268 -20.17 -17.18 4.53
CA LYS A 268 -21.21 -17.38 5.56
C LYS A 268 -22.19 -18.53 5.25
N LYS A 269 -21.99 -19.25 4.14
CA LYS A 269 -22.88 -20.31 3.63
C LYS A 269 -24.33 -19.83 3.38
N TYR A 270 -24.55 -18.53 3.22
CA TYR A 270 -25.86 -18.00 2.81
C TYR A 270 -26.18 -18.34 1.35
N ILE A 271 -25.13 -18.59 0.55
CA ILE A 271 -25.23 -19.07 -0.83
C ILE A 271 -24.38 -20.34 -0.93
N LYS A 272 -25.01 -21.48 -1.21
CA LYS A 272 -24.29 -22.70 -1.62
C LYS A 272 -24.06 -22.64 -3.12
N TRP A 273 -22.79 -22.61 -3.54
CA TRP A 273 -22.43 -22.66 -4.96
C TRP A 273 -21.77 -24.00 -5.25
N GLY A 274 -22.43 -24.84 -6.05
CA GLY A 274 -21.81 -25.98 -6.75
C GLY A 274 -21.15 -27.07 -5.88
N GLU A 275 -21.76 -27.50 -4.78
CA GLU A 275 -21.53 -28.87 -4.29
C GLU A 275 -22.39 -29.81 -5.16
N GLU A 276 -21.92 -30.15 -6.36
CA GLU A 276 -22.42 -31.33 -7.07
C GLU A 276 -21.87 -32.59 -6.38
N ASN A 277 -22.77 -33.56 -6.18
CA ASN A 277 -22.58 -34.82 -5.46
C ASN A 277 -21.45 -35.70 -6.02
#